data_AF-A0A812QWF5-F1
#
_entry.id   AF-A0A812QWF5-F1
#
_cell.length_a   1.000
_cell.length_b   1.000
_cell.length_c   1.000
_cell.angle_alpha   90.00
_cell.angle_beta   90.00
_cell.angle_gamma   90.00
#
_symmetry.space_group_name_H-M   'P 1'
#
loop_
_entity.id
_entity.type
_entity.pdbx_description
1 polymer ?
#
loop_
_entity_poly.entity_id
_entity_poly.type
_entity_poly.pdbx_seq_one_letter_code
_entity_poly.pdbx_strand_id
1 'polypeptide(L)'
;MTRGAKDGNDGLLRLLAYRGLPDDQSLRAKVWKALLGYLPMKRHDEWNAIYGEKRALYASYRSELLTVSSSQEVSLNVASKSPGSEIDDQDLLQEIKNDVERTRRDFEYFRRPATKAALTALLFVYAKLNPGVRYVQGMNEIAAVLLYVMSAETDAETDAFWCFSEMMAEIKDGFMQALDHSGEGVYGMVEEISQMLRSYDPQLARHLARAELSLFVFVLRWCTVLFAQDATLPDVLR
;
A
#
# COMPACT_ATOMS: atom_id res chain seq x y z
N MET A 1 13.04 4.50 -10.90
CA MET A 1 14.22 3.60 -10.99
C MET A 1 14.26 2.79 -9.70
N THR A 2 13.78 1.55 -9.74
CA THR A 2 13.54 0.72 -8.55
C THR A 2 14.82 0.00 -8.11
N ARG A 3 15.09 -0.04 -6.80
CA ARG A 3 16.30 -0.67 -6.21
C ARG A 3 16.32 -2.20 -6.33
N GLY A 4 15.26 -2.82 -6.85
CA GLY A 4 15.21 -4.25 -7.17
C GLY A 4 16.13 -4.70 -8.32
N ALA A 5 16.75 -3.77 -9.06
CA ALA A 5 17.54 -4.05 -10.26
C ALA A 5 18.93 -4.67 -10.04
N LYS A 6 19.37 -4.93 -8.80
CA LYS A 6 20.77 -5.30 -8.54
C LYS A 6 21.10 -6.79 -8.65
N ASP A 7 20.12 -7.67 -8.89
CA ASP A 7 20.35 -9.11 -8.83
C ASP A 7 19.80 -9.93 -10.01
N GLY A 8 20.05 -9.48 -11.24
CA GLY A 8 20.45 -10.30 -12.40
C GLY A 8 19.62 -11.51 -12.89
N ASN A 9 18.45 -11.85 -12.35
CA ASN A 9 17.59 -12.93 -12.91
C ASN A 9 16.08 -12.72 -12.71
N ASP A 10 15.65 -11.53 -12.31
CA ASP A 10 14.23 -11.16 -12.21
C ASP A 10 13.62 -10.82 -13.59
N GLY A 11 14.46 -10.62 -14.61
CA GLY A 11 14.04 -10.22 -15.95
C GLY A 11 13.02 -11.15 -16.61
N LEU A 12 13.18 -12.48 -16.49
CA LEU A 12 12.23 -13.44 -17.07
C LEU A 12 10.88 -13.38 -16.35
N LEU A 13 10.86 -13.35 -15.02
CA LEU A 13 9.61 -13.29 -14.28
C LEU A 13 8.89 -11.96 -14.52
N ARG A 14 9.62 -10.83 -14.53
CA ARG A 14 9.07 -9.52 -14.91
C ARG A 14 8.48 -9.56 -16.31
N LEU A 15 9.18 -10.17 -17.27
CA LEU A 15 8.71 -10.30 -18.65
C LEU A 15 7.43 -11.15 -18.75
N LEU A 16 7.36 -12.28 -18.02
CA LEU A 16 6.17 -13.13 -17.99
C LEU A 16 4.99 -12.43 -17.30
N ALA A 17 5.26 -11.75 -16.18
CA ALA A 17 4.26 -11.01 -15.43
C ALA A 17 3.78 -9.74 -16.17
N TYR A 18 4.58 -9.19 -17.09
CA TYR A 18 4.26 -7.95 -17.83
C TYR A 18 2.94 -8.02 -18.60
N ARG A 19 2.53 -9.21 -19.06
CA ARG A 19 1.25 -9.42 -19.76
C ARG A 19 0.07 -9.69 -18.83
N GLY A 20 0.31 -9.66 -17.53
CA GLY A 20 -0.62 -10.07 -16.48
C GLY A 20 -0.36 -11.51 -16.05
N LEU A 21 -0.74 -11.80 -14.80
CA LEU A 21 -0.68 -13.15 -14.23
C LEU A 21 -1.98 -13.90 -14.47
N PRO A 22 -1.95 -15.25 -14.53
CA PRO A 22 -3.16 -16.06 -14.54
C PRO A 22 -4.09 -15.73 -13.37
N ASP A 23 -5.39 -16.02 -13.54
CA ASP A 23 -6.41 -15.88 -12.49
C ASP A 23 -6.32 -16.99 -11.43
N ASP A 24 -5.13 -17.15 -10.88
CA ASP A 24 -4.81 -17.97 -9.73
C ASP A 24 -4.30 -17.05 -8.62
N GLN A 25 -5.08 -16.95 -7.54
CA GLN A 25 -4.80 -16.03 -6.45
C GLN A 25 -3.55 -16.43 -5.64
N SER A 26 -3.27 -17.73 -5.46
CA SER A 26 -2.07 -18.19 -4.75
C SER A 26 -0.82 -17.97 -5.60
N LEU A 27 -0.90 -18.21 -6.91
CA LEU A 27 0.20 -17.88 -7.83
C LEU A 27 0.48 -16.38 -7.82
N ARG A 28 -0.58 -15.55 -7.92
CA ARG A 28 -0.47 -14.10 -7.87
C ARG A 28 0.20 -13.65 -6.57
N ALA A 29 -0.22 -14.18 -5.43
CA ALA A 29 0.38 -13.89 -4.14
C ALA A 29 1.88 -14.21 -4.13
N LYS A 30 2.29 -15.42 -4.53
CA LYS A 30 3.71 -15.82 -4.56
C LYS A 30 4.55 -14.94 -5.48
N VAL A 31 4.06 -14.65 -6.68
CA VAL A 31 4.76 -13.80 -7.65
C VAL A 31 4.89 -12.37 -7.13
N TRP A 32 3.83 -11.81 -6.54
CA TRP A 32 3.85 -10.45 -6.00
C TRP A 32 4.82 -10.32 -4.83
N LYS A 33 4.81 -11.27 -3.88
CA LYS A 33 5.79 -11.30 -2.77
C LYS A 33 7.22 -11.21 -3.28
N ALA A 34 7.51 -11.89 -4.37
CA ALA A 34 8.85 -11.92 -4.91
C ALA A 34 9.17 -10.69 -5.79
N LEU A 35 8.24 -10.19 -6.61
CA LEU A 35 8.42 -8.97 -7.42
C LEU A 35 8.52 -7.69 -6.58
N LEU A 36 7.81 -7.65 -5.45
CA LEU A 36 7.86 -6.56 -4.48
C LEU A 36 9.10 -6.62 -3.59
N GLY A 37 9.92 -7.68 -3.66
CA GLY A 37 11.16 -7.78 -2.88
C GLY A 37 11.00 -8.38 -1.49
N TYR A 38 9.79 -8.76 -1.06
CA TYR A 38 9.57 -9.45 0.21
C TYR A 38 10.24 -10.83 0.22
N LEU A 39 10.16 -11.60 -0.87
CA LEU A 39 10.83 -12.89 -1.01
C LEU A 39 12.00 -12.83 -1.99
N PRO A 40 13.22 -13.20 -1.57
CA PRO A 40 14.38 -13.18 -2.46
C PRO A 40 14.29 -14.31 -3.49
N MET A 41 14.24 -13.95 -4.78
CA MET A 41 14.13 -14.91 -5.89
C MET A 41 15.25 -15.97 -5.91
N LYS A 42 16.48 -15.55 -5.63
CA LYS A 42 17.67 -16.44 -5.70
C LYS A 42 17.74 -17.46 -4.56
N ARG A 43 17.04 -17.19 -3.45
CA ARG A 43 17.09 -17.97 -2.20
C ARG A 43 15.72 -18.57 -1.89
N HIS A 44 15.14 -19.24 -2.88
CA HIS A 44 13.80 -19.83 -2.79
C HIS A 44 13.71 -20.98 -1.78
N ASP A 45 14.82 -21.67 -1.57
CA ASP A 45 15.04 -22.66 -0.52
C ASP A 45 14.93 -22.04 0.89
N GLU A 46 15.25 -20.76 1.05
CA GLU A 46 15.15 -20.04 2.33
C GLU A 46 13.75 -19.48 2.61
N TRP A 47 12.80 -19.53 1.67
CA TRP A 47 11.51 -18.84 1.80
C TRP A 47 10.72 -19.28 3.04
N ASN A 48 10.73 -20.57 3.38
CA ASN A 48 10.03 -21.06 4.58
C ASN A 48 10.62 -20.49 5.88
N ALA A 49 11.94 -20.34 5.95
CA ALA A 49 12.60 -19.73 7.09
C ALA A 49 12.26 -18.23 7.17
N ILE A 50 12.30 -17.53 6.03
CA ILE A 50 11.94 -16.11 5.94
C ILE A 50 10.49 -15.90 6.38
N TYR A 51 9.55 -16.74 5.93
CA TYR A 51 8.16 -16.66 6.39
C TYR A 51 8.06 -16.80 7.91
N GLY A 52 8.72 -17.80 8.50
CA GLY A 52 8.70 -18.01 9.95
C GLY A 52 9.22 -16.80 10.72
N GLU A 53 10.37 -16.26 10.31
CA GLU A 53 10.98 -15.08 10.94
C GLU A 53 10.07 -13.85 10.81
N LYS A 54 9.58 -13.57 9.60
CA LYS A 54 8.78 -12.39 9.27
C LYS A 54 7.40 -12.41 9.93
N ARG A 55 6.80 -13.59 10.08
CA ARG A 55 5.54 -13.79 10.83
C ARG A 55 5.73 -13.58 12.32
N ALA A 56 6.79 -14.17 12.89
CA ALA A 56 7.09 -13.96 14.31
C ALA A 56 7.36 -12.49 14.63
N LEU A 57 8.12 -11.80 13.77
CA LEU A 57 8.48 -10.39 13.96
C LEU A 57 7.26 -9.46 13.84
N TYR A 58 6.40 -9.65 12.83
CA TYR A 58 5.17 -8.87 12.74
C TYR A 58 4.24 -9.14 13.92
N ALA A 59 4.10 -10.40 14.35
CA ALA A 59 3.31 -10.77 15.51
C ALA A 59 3.79 -10.09 16.80
N SER A 60 5.11 -9.93 16.98
CA SER A 60 5.65 -9.17 18.12
C SER A 60 5.26 -7.69 18.07
N TYR A 61 5.41 -7.02 16.91
CA TYR A 61 4.99 -5.62 16.78
C TYR A 61 3.48 -5.44 16.99
N ARG A 62 2.68 -6.32 16.40
CA ARG A 62 1.23 -6.27 16.48
C ARG A 62 0.74 -6.46 17.92
N SER A 63 1.29 -7.42 18.66
CA SER A 63 0.88 -7.68 20.05
C SER A 63 1.39 -6.63 21.04
N GLU A 64 2.54 -6.02 20.78
CA GLU A 64 3.04 -4.89 21.55
C GLU A 64 2.16 -3.65 21.38
N LEU A 65 1.65 -3.40 20.17
CA LEU A 65 0.95 -2.16 19.85
C LEU A 65 -0.57 -2.24 20.00
N LEU A 66 -1.17 -3.41 19.75
CA LEU A 66 -2.61 -3.55 19.54
C LEU A 66 -3.18 -4.76 20.29
N THR A 67 -4.43 -4.65 20.69
CA THR A 67 -5.27 -5.77 21.10
C THR A 67 -6.46 -5.87 20.16
N VAL A 68 -6.96 -7.10 19.94
CA VAL A 68 -8.13 -7.35 19.11
C VAL A 68 -9.13 -8.16 19.92
N SER A 69 -10.34 -7.63 20.05
CA SER A 69 -11.42 -8.30 20.76
C SER A 69 -11.97 -9.50 19.98
N SER A 70 -12.81 -10.30 20.62
CA SER A 70 -13.56 -11.37 19.94
C SER A 70 -14.45 -10.84 18.81
N SER A 71 -14.94 -9.59 18.91
CA SER A 71 -15.73 -8.90 17.88
C SER A 71 -14.88 -8.31 16.75
N GLN A 72 -13.57 -8.59 16.68
CA GLN A 72 -12.63 -8.04 15.71
C GLN A 72 -12.45 -6.52 15.84
N GLU A 73 -12.71 -5.98 17.03
CA GLU A 73 -12.45 -4.57 17.31
C GLU A 73 -10.98 -4.39 17.71
N VAL A 74 -10.27 -3.54 16.96
CA VAL A 74 -8.85 -3.23 17.21
C VAL A 74 -8.76 -2.05 18.18
N SER A 75 -7.97 -2.18 19.23
CA SER A 75 -7.68 -1.10 20.19
C SER A 75 -6.20 -1.08 20.56
N LEU A 76 -5.72 0.04 21.09
CA LEU A 76 -4.33 0.16 21.52
C LEU A 76 -4.04 -0.77 22.71
N ASN A 77 -2.85 -1.35 22.72
CA ASN A 77 -2.33 -2.00 23.92
C ASN A 77 -1.75 -0.93 24.88
N VAL A 78 -2.46 -0.69 25.99
CA VAL A 78 -2.16 0.38 26.96
C VAL A 78 -0.99 0.01 27.90
N ALA A 79 -0.49 -1.23 27.84
CA ALA A 79 0.48 -1.74 28.80
C ALA A 79 1.89 -1.11 28.71
N SER A 80 2.18 -0.20 27.77
CA SER A 80 3.56 0.13 27.40
C SER A 80 3.89 1.61 27.20
N LYS A 81 3.02 2.59 27.54
CA LYS A 81 3.24 3.98 27.09
C LYS A 81 3.07 5.10 28.13
N SER A 82 3.67 6.24 27.77
CA SER A 82 3.62 7.51 28.51
C SER A 82 2.36 8.31 28.11
N PRO A 83 1.75 9.08 29.01
CA PRO A 83 0.42 9.68 28.81
C PRO A 83 0.26 10.57 27.56
N GLY A 84 1.32 11.28 27.15
CA GLY A 84 1.27 12.19 25.99
C GLY A 84 1.26 11.49 24.62
N SER A 85 1.83 10.28 24.53
CA SER A 85 1.84 9.50 23.28
C SER A 85 0.54 8.74 23.04
N GLU A 86 -0.28 8.55 24.07
CA GLU A 86 -1.52 7.78 23.97
C GLU A 86 -2.60 8.51 23.19
N ILE A 87 -2.71 9.84 23.35
CA ILE A 87 -3.72 10.64 22.63
C ILE A 87 -3.43 10.65 21.13
N ASP A 88 -2.19 10.95 20.74
CA ASP A 88 -1.74 10.92 19.33
C ASP A 88 -1.95 9.53 18.69
N ASP A 89 -1.68 8.46 19.42
CA ASP A 89 -1.90 7.09 18.95
C ASP A 89 -3.39 6.74 18.83
N GLN A 90 -4.26 7.26 19.72
CA GLN A 90 -5.71 7.06 19.63
C GLN A 90 -6.29 7.79 18.43
N ASP A 91 -5.88 9.04 18.22
CA ASP A 91 -6.32 9.86 17.09
C ASP A 91 -5.88 9.21 15.76
N LEU A 92 -4.61 8.78 15.68
CA LEU A 92 -4.07 8.05 14.53
C LEU A 92 -4.85 6.74 14.26
N LEU A 93 -5.11 5.95 15.29
CA LEU A 93 -5.86 4.70 15.14
C LEU A 93 -7.29 4.97 14.65
N GLN A 94 -7.92 6.04 15.15
CA GLN A 94 -9.28 6.40 14.74
C GLN A 94 -9.34 6.93 13.31
N GLU A 95 -8.35 7.72 12.89
CA GLU A 95 -8.18 8.15 11.49
C GLU A 95 -8.11 6.94 10.56
N ILE A 96 -7.23 5.98 10.85
CA ILE A 96 -7.08 4.75 10.07
C ILE A 96 -8.40 3.96 10.03
N LYS A 97 -9.08 3.80 11.17
CA LYS A 97 -10.38 3.08 11.22
C LYS A 97 -11.43 3.73 10.32
N ASN A 98 -11.53 5.07 10.34
CA ASN A 98 -12.48 5.80 9.51
C ASN A 98 -12.20 5.57 8.01
N ASP A 99 -10.93 5.50 7.63
CA ASP A 99 -10.51 5.23 6.26
C ASP A 99 -10.74 3.78 5.84
N VAL A 100 -10.43 2.83 6.72
CA VAL A 100 -10.71 1.41 6.50
C VAL A 100 -12.22 1.16 6.34
N GLU A 101 -13.06 1.85 7.10
CA GLU A 101 -14.53 1.71 6.99
C GLU A 101 -15.06 2.09 5.61
N ARG A 102 -14.43 3.05 4.93
CA ARG A 102 -14.81 3.50 3.57
C ARG A 102 -14.06 2.80 2.44
N THR A 103 -13.06 1.97 2.74
CA THR A 103 -12.20 1.29 1.75
C THR A 103 -12.96 0.20 1.00
N ARG A 104 -13.02 0.28 -0.34
CA ARG A 104 -13.53 -0.76 -1.26
C ARG A 104 -14.81 -1.50 -0.80
N ARG A 105 -15.78 -0.76 -0.26
CA ARG A 105 -17.03 -1.29 0.34
C ARG A 105 -17.93 -2.06 -0.62
N ASP A 106 -17.74 -1.83 -1.92
CA ASP A 106 -18.37 -2.51 -3.04
C ASP A 106 -18.01 -4.00 -3.11
N PHE A 107 -16.88 -4.41 -2.54
CA PHE A 107 -16.48 -5.82 -2.46
C PHE A 107 -16.82 -6.42 -1.08
N GLU A 108 -17.48 -7.60 -1.08
CA GLU A 108 -17.87 -8.30 0.15
C GLU A 108 -16.68 -8.57 1.09
N TYR A 109 -15.51 -8.88 0.51
CA TYR A 109 -14.29 -9.18 1.26
C TYR A 109 -13.92 -8.07 2.26
N PHE A 110 -14.01 -6.80 1.87
CA PHE A 110 -13.64 -5.65 2.71
C PHE A 110 -14.73 -5.24 3.71
N ARG A 111 -15.95 -5.77 3.58
CA ARG A 111 -17.02 -5.56 4.57
C ARG A 111 -16.87 -6.45 5.81
N ARG A 112 -16.05 -7.50 5.73
CA ARG A 112 -15.86 -8.47 6.82
C ARG A 112 -15.10 -7.82 8.00
N PRO A 113 -15.55 -7.99 9.26
CA PRO A 113 -14.86 -7.43 10.42
C PRO A 113 -13.39 -7.86 10.54
N ALA A 114 -13.09 -9.12 10.24
CA ALA A 114 -11.72 -9.64 10.25
C ALA A 114 -10.81 -8.93 9.23
N THR A 115 -11.32 -8.64 8.02
CA THR A 115 -10.56 -7.91 7.00
C THR A 115 -10.28 -6.48 7.44
N LYS A 116 -11.29 -5.80 8.02
CA LYS A 116 -11.12 -4.44 8.55
C LYS A 116 -10.12 -4.41 9.70
N ALA A 117 -10.17 -5.40 10.59
CA ALA A 117 -9.21 -5.54 11.68
C ALA A 117 -7.78 -5.74 11.16
N ALA A 118 -7.60 -6.61 10.15
CA ALA A 118 -6.30 -6.85 9.53
C ALA A 118 -5.74 -5.60 8.84
N LEU A 119 -6.56 -4.87 8.07
CA LEU A 119 -6.14 -3.61 7.44
C LEU A 119 -5.76 -2.55 8.47
N THR A 120 -6.59 -2.39 9.51
CA THR A 120 -6.32 -1.44 10.59
C THR A 120 -5.01 -1.76 11.29
N ALA A 121 -4.78 -3.04 11.63
CA ALA A 121 -3.56 -3.48 12.31
C ALA A 121 -2.33 -3.25 11.44
N LEU A 122 -2.36 -3.68 10.18
CA LEU A 122 -1.26 -3.49 9.23
C LEU A 122 -0.87 -2.02 9.09
N LEU A 123 -1.84 -1.13 8.85
CA LEU A 123 -1.60 0.30 8.65
C LEU A 123 -1.07 0.97 9.91
N PHE A 124 -1.64 0.64 11.07
CA PHE A 124 -1.23 1.21 12.34
C PHE A 124 0.19 0.78 12.72
N VAL A 125 0.49 -0.53 12.61
CA VAL A 125 1.83 -1.05 12.86
C VAL A 125 2.84 -0.39 11.91
N TYR A 126 2.53 -0.26 10.62
CA TYR A 126 3.40 0.45 9.68
C TYR A 126 3.68 1.89 10.10
N ALA A 127 2.63 2.66 10.46
CA ALA A 127 2.76 4.06 10.85
C ALA A 127 3.63 4.22 12.12
N LYS A 128 3.50 3.31 13.09
CA LYS A 128 4.33 3.32 14.31
C LYS A 128 5.79 2.99 14.06
N LEU A 129 6.08 2.08 13.13
CA LEU A 129 7.45 1.70 12.79
C LEU A 129 8.13 2.72 11.86
N ASN A 130 7.37 3.58 11.19
CA ASN A 130 7.87 4.56 10.23
C ASN A 130 7.47 6.00 10.61
N PRO A 131 7.93 6.54 11.76
CA PRO A 131 7.49 7.84 12.26
C PRO A 131 7.83 9.03 11.34
N GLY A 132 8.78 8.87 10.42
CA GLY A 132 9.11 9.89 9.41
C GLY A 132 8.11 9.97 8.25
N VAL A 133 7.32 8.91 8.02
CA VAL A 133 6.26 8.88 6.98
C VAL A 133 4.88 8.99 7.62
N ARG A 134 4.68 8.29 8.76
CA ARG A 134 3.39 8.12 9.45
C ARG A 134 2.33 7.52 8.52
N TYR A 135 1.07 7.57 8.92
CA TYR A 135 -0.07 7.24 8.06
C TYR A 135 -0.43 8.47 7.23
N VAL A 136 -0.74 8.24 5.94
CA VAL A 136 -1.31 9.25 5.04
C VAL A 136 -2.54 8.65 4.39
N GLN A 137 -3.63 9.42 4.39
CA GLN A 137 -4.87 9.04 3.71
C GLN A 137 -4.60 8.59 2.26
N GLY A 138 -5.12 7.42 1.89
CA GLY A 138 -4.88 6.77 0.60
C GLY A 138 -4.01 5.51 0.71
N MET A 139 -3.16 5.42 1.74
CA MET A 139 -2.39 4.20 2.05
C MET A 139 -3.28 2.98 2.28
N ASN A 140 -4.48 3.20 2.83
CA ASN A 140 -5.51 2.17 3.03
C ASN A 140 -5.92 1.46 1.73
N GLU A 141 -5.95 2.16 0.60
CA GLU A 141 -6.35 1.59 -0.70
C GLU A 141 -5.28 0.65 -1.25
N ILE A 142 -4.01 1.01 -1.06
CA ILE A 142 -2.86 0.19 -1.44
C ILE A 142 -2.81 -1.07 -0.56
N ALA A 143 -2.91 -0.88 0.77
CA ALA A 143 -2.94 -1.98 1.72
C ALA A 143 -4.10 -2.96 1.45
N ALA A 144 -5.27 -2.45 1.05
CA ALA A 144 -6.43 -3.27 0.69
C ALA A 144 -6.17 -4.20 -0.49
N VAL A 145 -5.54 -3.69 -1.56
CA VAL A 145 -5.17 -4.51 -2.73
C VAL A 145 -4.19 -5.61 -2.33
N LEU A 146 -3.15 -5.26 -1.57
CA LEU A 146 -2.15 -6.23 -1.12
C LEU A 146 -2.76 -7.30 -0.21
N LEU A 147 -3.58 -6.90 0.77
CA LEU A 147 -4.26 -7.85 1.65
C LEU A 147 -5.17 -8.80 0.88
N TYR A 148 -5.92 -8.28 -0.11
CA TYR A 148 -6.75 -9.12 -0.96
C TYR A 148 -5.93 -10.14 -1.74
N VAL A 149 -4.80 -9.74 -2.33
CA VAL A 149 -3.90 -10.68 -3.03
C VAL A 149 -3.36 -11.74 -2.07
N MET A 150 -2.94 -11.35 -0.87
CA MET A 150 -2.37 -12.28 0.11
C MET A 150 -3.40 -13.17 0.82
N SER A 151 -4.71 -12.88 0.67
CA SER A 151 -5.80 -13.62 1.32
C SER A 151 -5.93 -15.09 0.92
N ALA A 152 -5.25 -15.51 -0.15
CA ALA A 152 -5.16 -16.91 -0.56
C ALA A 152 -4.19 -17.75 0.31
N GLU A 153 -3.38 -17.10 1.15
CA GLU A 153 -2.34 -17.72 1.97
C GLU A 153 -2.72 -17.68 3.47
N THR A 154 -2.06 -18.51 4.29
CA THR A 154 -2.44 -18.72 5.71
C THR A 154 -2.30 -17.50 6.62
N ASP A 155 -1.40 -16.57 6.30
CA ASP A 155 -1.08 -15.40 7.14
C ASP A 155 -1.07 -14.13 6.29
N ALA A 156 -2.24 -13.83 5.72
CA ALA A 156 -2.44 -12.76 4.77
C ALA A 156 -2.08 -11.39 5.34
N GLU A 157 -2.37 -11.12 6.62
CA GLU A 157 -2.08 -9.85 7.28
C GLU A 157 -0.57 -9.59 7.32
N THR A 158 0.22 -10.57 7.77
CA THR A 158 1.68 -10.45 7.83
C THR A 158 2.28 -10.30 6.43
N ASP A 159 1.87 -11.17 5.50
CA ASP A 159 2.41 -11.16 4.14
C ASP A 159 2.08 -9.84 3.41
N ALA A 160 0.88 -9.29 3.65
CA ALA A 160 0.49 -7.99 3.14
C ALA A 160 1.29 -6.87 3.79
N PHE A 161 1.57 -6.93 5.10
CA PHE A 161 2.36 -5.92 5.81
C PHE A 161 3.78 -5.80 5.23
N TRP A 162 4.45 -6.92 4.96
CA TRP A 162 5.80 -6.87 4.40
C TRP A 162 5.80 -6.41 2.94
N CYS A 163 4.87 -6.89 2.12
CA CYS A 163 4.71 -6.40 0.75
C CYS A 163 4.39 -4.90 0.71
N PHE A 164 3.54 -4.43 1.63
CA PHE A 164 3.20 -3.02 1.79
C PHE A 164 4.42 -2.21 2.20
N SER A 165 5.21 -2.71 3.15
CA SER A 165 6.44 -2.04 3.61
C SER A 165 7.45 -1.87 2.48
N GLU A 166 7.66 -2.89 1.65
CA GLU A 166 8.53 -2.80 0.47
C GLU A 166 7.98 -1.83 -0.57
N MET A 167 6.67 -1.89 -0.85
CA MET A 167 6.03 -0.96 -1.78
C MET A 167 6.18 0.49 -1.31
N MET A 168 5.90 0.75 -0.04
CA MET A 168 6.06 2.07 0.56
C MET A 168 7.52 2.53 0.57
N ALA A 169 8.50 1.65 0.72
CA ALA A 169 9.91 2.02 0.61
C ALA A 169 10.26 2.62 -0.77
N GLU A 170 9.57 2.20 -1.83
CA GLU A 170 9.77 2.69 -3.21
C GLU A 170 8.93 3.93 -3.53
N ILE A 171 7.73 4.09 -2.93
CA ILE A 171 6.80 5.20 -3.27
C ILE A 171 6.67 6.28 -2.20
N LYS A 172 7.26 6.10 -1.00
CA LYS A 172 7.16 7.06 0.12
C LYS A 172 7.60 8.47 -0.26
N ASP A 173 8.58 8.60 -1.14
CA ASP A 173 9.06 9.92 -1.57
C ASP A 173 7.95 10.67 -2.32
N GLY A 174 7.10 9.96 -3.07
CA GLY A 174 5.92 10.54 -3.69
C GLY A 174 4.89 11.03 -2.67
N PHE A 175 4.71 10.33 -1.54
CA PHE A 175 3.83 10.77 -0.44
C PHE A 175 4.41 11.96 0.33
N MET A 176 5.70 11.91 0.68
CA MET A 176 6.37 12.98 1.42
C MET A 176 6.45 14.26 0.55
N GLN A 177 6.82 14.14 -0.72
CA GLN A 177 6.89 15.27 -1.64
C GLN A 177 5.51 15.79 -2.08
N ALA A 178 4.44 14.98 -1.97
CA ALA A 178 3.07 15.49 -2.12
C ALA A 178 2.68 16.46 -1.00
N LEU A 179 3.32 16.31 0.16
CA LEU A 179 3.08 17.12 1.36
C LEU A 179 4.05 18.31 1.45
N ASP A 180 5.12 18.34 0.65
CA ASP A 180 6.07 19.44 0.58
C ASP A 180 5.74 20.42 -0.56
N HIS A 181 5.64 21.71 -0.24
CA HIS A 181 5.39 22.79 -1.21
C HIS A 181 6.61 23.19 -2.05
N SER A 182 7.70 22.41 -2.01
CA SER A 182 8.83 22.59 -2.93
C SER A 182 8.45 22.15 -4.33
N GLY A 183 8.97 22.82 -5.37
CA GLY A 183 8.71 22.50 -6.79
C GLY A 183 9.21 21.12 -7.28
N GLU A 184 9.56 20.21 -6.36
CA GLU A 184 9.98 18.83 -6.59
C GLU A 184 8.99 17.93 -5.84
N GLY A 185 8.35 16.98 -6.54
CA GLY A 185 7.26 16.19 -6.00
C GLY A 185 6.09 15.98 -6.94
N VAL A 186 4.87 15.95 -6.38
CA VAL A 186 3.64 15.81 -7.17
C VAL A 186 3.51 16.90 -8.21
N TYR A 187 3.96 18.14 -7.93
CA TYR A 187 3.96 19.22 -8.92
C TYR A 187 4.85 18.90 -10.14
N GLY A 188 6.01 18.28 -9.94
CA GLY A 188 6.87 17.83 -11.03
C GLY A 188 6.22 16.73 -11.86
N MET A 189 5.58 15.77 -11.20
CA MET A 189 4.83 14.70 -11.87
C MET A 189 3.62 15.23 -12.64
N VAL A 190 2.89 16.20 -12.07
CA VAL A 190 1.79 16.90 -12.73
C VAL A 190 2.29 17.63 -13.96
N GLU A 191 3.44 18.30 -13.87
CA GLU A 191 4.02 19.01 -15.00
C GLU A 191 4.49 18.04 -16.10
N GLU A 192 5.09 16.90 -15.75
CA GLU A 192 5.46 15.85 -16.70
C GLU A 192 4.23 15.28 -17.43
N ILE A 193 3.16 14.97 -16.69
CA ILE A 193 1.88 14.53 -17.28
C ILE A 193 1.25 15.62 -18.14
N SER A 194 1.33 16.88 -17.70
CA SER A 194 0.84 18.03 -18.45
C SER A 194 1.60 18.22 -19.77
N GLN A 195 2.91 18.01 -19.78
CA GLN A 195 3.74 18.03 -20.99
C GLN A 195 3.40 16.87 -21.93
N MET A 196 3.25 15.66 -21.39
CA MET A 196 2.81 14.50 -22.17
C MET A 196 1.44 14.77 -22.81
N LEU A 197 0.46 15.27 -22.04
CA LEU A 197 -0.86 15.57 -22.56
C LEU A 197 -0.81 16.60 -23.68
N ARG A 198 -0.01 17.68 -23.53
CA ARG A 198 0.18 18.67 -24.61
C ARG A 198 0.80 18.07 -25.87
N SER A 199 1.66 17.07 -25.73
CA SER A 199 2.30 16.38 -26.85
C SER A 199 1.37 15.39 -27.56
N TYR A 200 0.64 14.57 -26.80
CA TYR A 200 -0.18 13.48 -27.35
C TYR A 200 -1.61 13.89 -27.69
N ASP A 201 -2.21 14.80 -26.92
CA ASP A 201 -3.55 15.36 -27.17
C ASP A 201 -3.61 16.87 -26.87
N PRO A 202 -3.08 17.71 -27.79
CA PRO A 202 -3.10 19.16 -27.64
C PRO A 202 -4.51 19.76 -27.69
N GLN A 203 -5.53 19.02 -28.15
CA GLN A 203 -6.91 19.50 -28.14
C GLN A 203 -7.49 19.41 -26.73
N LEU A 204 -7.34 18.25 -26.09
CA LEU A 204 -7.76 18.04 -24.70
C LEU A 204 -7.01 18.99 -23.75
N ALA A 205 -5.68 19.15 -23.92
CA ALA A 205 -4.90 20.07 -23.10
C ALA A 205 -5.45 21.52 -23.13
N ARG A 206 -5.80 22.01 -24.33
CA ARG A 206 -6.39 23.35 -24.49
C ARG A 206 -7.79 23.44 -23.92
N HIS A 207 -8.58 22.37 -24.02
CA HIS A 207 -9.92 22.32 -23.44
C HIS A 207 -9.87 22.42 -21.91
N LEU A 208 -9.02 21.62 -21.26
CA LEU A 208 -8.83 21.68 -19.81
C LEU A 208 -8.37 23.06 -19.34
N ALA A 209 -7.42 23.68 -20.05
CA ALA A 209 -6.96 25.02 -19.74
C ALA A 209 -8.07 26.08 -19.85
N ARG A 210 -8.92 26.00 -20.88
CA ARG A 210 -10.08 26.92 -21.04
C ARG A 210 -11.17 26.70 -19.99
N ALA A 211 -11.32 25.47 -19.52
CA ALA A 211 -12.26 25.12 -18.47
C ALA A 211 -11.71 25.41 -17.06
N GLU A 212 -10.50 25.98 -16.94
CA GLU A 212 -9.81 26.24 -15.68
C GLU A 212 -9.64 24.97 -14.82
N LEU A 213 -9.56 23.81 -15.47
CA LEU A 213 -9.40 22.51 -14.80
C LEU A 213 -7.91 22.19 -14.64
N SER A 214 -7.45 22.26 -13.39
CA SER A 214 -6.09 21.87 -13.04
C SER A 214 -5.92 20.35 -13.03
N LEU A 215 -4.92 19.85 -13.76
CA LEU A 215 -4.54 18.43 -13.75
C LEU A 215 -4.12 17.94 -12.36
N PHE A 216 -3.69 18.85 -11.49
CA PHE A 216 -3.27 18.54 -10.13
C PHE A 216 -4.32 17.73 -9.35
N VAL A 217 -5.61 18.09 -9.49
CA VAL A 217 -6.71 17.45 -8.75
C VAL A 217 -6.89 15.98 -9.15
N PHE A 218 -6.55 15.62 -10.39
CA PHE A 218 -6.66 14.25 -10.89
C PHE A 218 -5.39 13.46 -10.61
N VAL A 219 -4.24 14.02 -11.01
CA VAL A 219 -2.93 13.37 -10.96
C VAL A 219 -2.51 13.07 -9.52
N LEU A 220 -2.77 13.99 -8.57
CA LEU A 220 -2.43 13.75 -7.17
C LEU A 220 -3.05 12.44 -6.70
N ARG A 221 -4.37 12.26 -6.89
CA ARG A 221 -5.06 11.03 -6.48
C ARG A 221 -4.56 9.82 -7.26
N TRP A 222 -4.48 9.92 -8.59
CA TRP A 222 -4.06 8.80 -9.45
C TRP A 222 -2.68 8.25 -9.08
N CYS A 223 -1.73 9.13 -8.83
CA CYS A 223 -0.36 8.73 -8.61
C CYS A 223 -0.04 8.39 -7.15
N THR A 224 -0.71 9.03 -6.18
CA THR A 224 -0.51 8.70 -4.76
C THR A 224 -1.12 7.36 -4.39
N VAL A 225 -2.27 6.99 -4.96
CA VAL A 225 -2.93 5.71 -4.67
C VAL A 225 -2.79 4.68 -5.79
N LEU A 226 -1.90 4.92 -6.76
CA LEU A 226 -1.63 4.00 -7.88
C LEU A 226 -2.92 3.55 -8.60
N PHE A 227 -3.81 4.50 -8.88
CA PHE A 227 -5.13 4.30 -9.50
C PHE A 227 -6.08 3.37 -8.73
N ALA A 228 -5.76 2.99 -7.49
CA ALA A 228 -6.55 2.03 -6.72
C ALA A 228 -8.01 2.46 -6.53
N GLN A 229 -8.29 3.77 -6.48
CA GLN A 229 -9.64 4.31 -6.34
C GLN A 229 -10.40 4.51 -7.66
N ASP A 230 -9.71 4.45 -8.80
CA ASP A 230 -10.27 4.80 -10.11
C ASP A 230 -10.60 3.60 -10.99
N ALA A 231 -10.16 2.41 -10.57
CA ALA A 231 -10.32 1.18 -11.31
C ALA A 231 -10.96 0.09 -10.43
N THR A 232 -11.65 -0.84 -11.08
CA THR A 232 -12.22 -1.99 -10.37
C THR A 232 -11.10 -2.83 -9.78
N LEU A 233 -11.36 -3.56 -8.69
CA LEU A 233 -10.32 -4.41 -8.10
C LEU A 233 -9.68 -5.37 -9.13
N PRO A 234 -10.43 -6.06 -10.01
CA PRO A 234 -9.82 -6.85 -11.10
C PRO A 234 -8.86 -6.07 -11.99
N ASP A 235 -9.19 -4.82 -12.35
CA ASP A 235 -8.34 -3.97 -13.19
C ASP A 235 -7.07 -3.51 -12.45
N VAL A 236 -7.18 -3.20 -11.16
CA VAL A 236 -6.03 -2.81 -10.31
C VAL A 236 -5.07 -3.99 -10.08
N LEU A 237 -5.59 -5.22 -10.08
CA LEU A 237 -4.79 -6.43 -9.90
C LEU A 237 -4.00 -6.85 -11.16
N ARG A 238 -4.30 -6.25 -12.30
CA ARG A 238 -3.72 -6.58 -13.61
C ARG A 238 -2.50 -5.72 -13.92
#